data_AF-A0A1S4A3G8-F1
#
_entry.id   AF-A0A1S4A3G8-F1
#
_cell.length_a   1.000
_cell.length_b   1.000
_cell.length_c   1.000
_cell.angle_alpha   90.00
_cell.angle_beta   90.00
_cell.angle_gamma   90.00
#
_symmetry.space_group_name_H-M   'P 1'
#
loop_
_entity.id
_entity.type
_entity.pdbx_description
1 polymer ?
#
loop_
_entity_poly.entity_id
_entity_poly.type
_entity_poly.pdbx_seq_one_letter_code
_entity_poly.pdbx_strand_id
1 'polypeptide(L)'
;MMGKKAIEAARVFVEETGISDSLTAEDFLVEREEMLQKMFPTSDLMPGSSRLIHHLHANGIPICVATGTHTRHFDLKTQRHGELFSLMHHIVRGDDPEVKQGKPSPDIFLAAANRFEGGPVDPQRILVFEDAPSGVLAAKNAGMSKVQFFHMVSEPGLPNSCFIRFGVSGYGSRCKVGQFIS
;
A
#
# COMPACT_ATOMS: atom_id res chain seq x y z
N MET A 1 -2.60 -14.14 6.89
CA MET A 1 -1.79 -13.77 8.08
C MET A 1 -0.63 -12.88 7.67
N MET A 2 -0.31 -11.86 8.46
CA MET A 2 0.57 -10.78 8.03
C MET A 2 2.05 -11.09 8.31
N GLY A 3 2.93 -10.81 7.35
CA GLY A 3 4.40 -10.95 7.49
C GLY A 3 4.97 -12.37 7.34
N LYS A 4 4.13 -13.40 7.16
CA LYS A 4 4.57 -14.80 6.93
C LYS A 4 4.91 -15.06 5.47
N LYS A 5 5.75 -16.06 5.20
CA LYS A 5 5.95 -16.55 3.82
C LYS A 5 4.61 -17.05 3.25
N ALA A 6 4.42 -16.95 1.93
CA ALA A 6 3.17 -17.33 1.29
C ALA A 6 2.71 -18.75 1.67
N ILE A 7 3.65 -19.72 1.73
CA ILE A 7 3.35 -21.10 2.11
C ILE A 7 2.97 -21.26 3.59
N GLU A 8 3.59 -20.50 4.49
CA GLU A 8 3.24 -20.51 5.91
C GLU A 8 1.86 -19.89 6.15
N ALA A 9 1.55 -18.83 5.41
CA ALA A 9 0.23 -18.20 5.45
C ALA A 9 -0.85 -19.13 4.87
N ALA A 10 -0.53 -19.85 3.79
CA ALA A 10 -1.43 -20.83 3.18
C ALA A 10 -1.69 -22.03 4.10
N ARG A 11 -0.65 -22.57 4.74
CA ARG A 11 -0.79 -23.67 5.72
C ARG A 11 -1.76 -23.31 6.82
N VAL A 12 -1.53 -22.15 7.45
CA VAL A 12 -2.42 -21.77 8.55
C VAL A 12 -3.83 -21.43 8.05
N PHE A 13 -3.97 -20.82 6.86
CA PHE A 13 -5.30 -20.57 6.30
C PHE A 13 -6.08 -21.88 6.10
N VAL A 14 -5.45 -22.89 5.49
CA VAL A 14 -6.05 -24.18 5.21
C VAL A 14 -6.39 -24.95 6.50
N GLU A 15 -5.49 -24.89 7.50
CA GLU A 15 -5.70 -25.49 8.82
C GLU A 15 -6.82 -24.80 9.62
N GLU A 16 -6.80 -23.47 9.73
CA GLU A 16 -7.77 -22.71 10.52
C GLU A 16 -9.17 -22.70 9.91
N THR A 17 -9.28 -22.82 8.58
CA THR A 17 -10.57 -22.90 7.88
C THR A 17 -11.13 -24.32 7.84
N GLY A 18 -10.36 -25.33 8.28
CA GLY A 18 -10.78 -26.73 8.30
C GLY A 18 -10.89 -27.37 6.91
N ILE A 19 -10.24 -26.82 5.89
CA ILE A 19 -10.29 -27.34 4.51
C ILE A 19 -9.07 -28.21 4.17
N SER A 20 -8.20 -28.50 5.14
CA SER A 20 -6.96 -29.27 4.96
C SER A 20 -7.15 -30.67 4.39
N ASP A 21 -8.32 -31.28 4.60
CA ASP A 21 -8.64 -32.60 4.07
C ASP A 21 -9.01 -32.57 2.57
N SER A 22 -9.32 -31.39 2.03
CA SER A 22 -9.78 -31.21 0.65
C SER A 22 -8.80 -30.41 -0.22
N LEU A 23 -7.98 -29.55 0.39
CA LEU A 23 -7.07 -28.66 -0.32
C LEU A 23 -5.75 -28.54 0.45
N THR A 24 -4.64 -28.85 -0.21
CA THR A 24 -3.31 -28.65 0.38
C THR A 24 -2.93 -27.16 0.35
N ALA A 25 -1.97 -26.76 1.18
CA ALA A 25 -1.47 -25.38 1.17
C ALA A 25 -0.81 -25.03 -0.17
N GLU A 26 -0.14 -25.99 -0.80
CA GLU A 26 0.48 -25.88 -2.11
C GLU A 26 -0.57 -25.70 -3.21
N ASP A 27 -1.60 -26.54 -3.25
CA ASP A 27 -2.70 -26.43 -4.23
C ASP A 27 -3.49 -25.13 -4.04
N PHE A 28 -3.74 -24.73 -2.78
CA PHE A 28 -4.35 -23.44 -2.47
C PHE A 28 -3.55 -22.27 -3.07
N LEU A 29 -2.21 -22.31 -3.00
CA LEU A 29 -1.38 -21.26 -3.59
C LEU A 29 -1.48 -21.22 -5.10
N VAL A 30 -1.55 -22.38 -5.76
CA VAL A 30 -1.73 -22.47 -7.22
C VAL A 30 -3.08 -21.90 -7.62
N GLU A 31 -4.18 -22.36 -7.01
CA GLU A 31 -5.52 -21.88 -7.32
C GLU A 31 -5.67 -20.38 -7.03
N ARG A 32 -5.18 -19.92 -5.86
CA ARG A 32 -5.17 -18.50 -5.50
C ARG A 32 -4.42 -17.69 -6.54
N GLU A 33 -3.28 -18.16 -7.01
CA GLU A 33 -2.48 -17.44 -7.99
C GLU A 33 -3.23 -17.31 -9.33
N GLU A 34 -3.88 -18.36 -9.80
CA GLU A 34 -4.71 -18.30 -11.02
C GLU A 34 -5.86 -17.30 -10.89
N MET A 35 -6.51 -17.26 -9.72
CA MET A 35 -7.57 -16.28 -9.45
C MET A 35 -7.02 -14.85 -9.45
N LEU A 36 -5.89 -14.61 -8.78
CA LEU A 36 -5.28 -13.29 -8.69
C LEU A 36 -4.82 -12.76 -10.05
N GLN A 37 -4.30 -13.62 -10.93
CA GLN A 37 -3.92 -13.23 -12.29
C GLN A 37 -5.12 -12.72 -13.11
N LYS A 38 -6.32 -13.28 -12.87
CA LYS A 38 -7.56 -12.85 -13.53
C LYS A 38 -8.13 -11.58 -12.90
N MET A 39 -8.03 -11.45 -11.57
CA MET A 39 -8.65 -10.35 -10.81
C MET A 39 -7.81 -9.07 -10.78
N PHE A 40 -6.48 -9.16 -10.65
CA PHE A 40 -5.65 -7.95 -10.54
C PHE A 40 -5.74 -7.00 -11.72
N PRO A 41 -5.84 -7.46 -12.99
CA PRO A 41 -6.10 -6.58 -14.12
C PRO A 41 -7.37 -5.73 -13.96
N THR A 42 -8.37 -6.20 -13.21
CA THR A 42 -9.64 -5.50 -13.00
C THR A 42 -9.69 -4.72 -11.69
N SER A 43 -8.57 -4.52 -10.99
CA SER A 43 -8.50 -3.69 -9.79
C SER A 43 -8.83 -2.23 -10.08
N ASP A 44 -9.76 -1.66 -9.32
CA ASP A 44 -10.13 -0.24 -9.41
C ASP A 44 -9.42 0.60 -8.35
N LEU A 45 -9.31 1.90 -8.62
CA LEU A 45 -8.76 2.86 -7.67
C LEU A 45 -9.72 3.07 -6.50
N MET A 46 -9.17 3.23 -5.29
CA MET A 46 -9.99 3.60 -4.14
C MET A 46 -10.68 4.96 -4.36
N PRO A 47 -11.93 5.14 -3.89
CA PRO A 47 -12.63 6.42 -3.99
C PRO A 47 -11.79 7.58 -3.45
N GLY A 48 -11.65 8.64 -4.25
CA GLY A 48 -10.90 9.85 -3.89
C GLY A 48 -9.38 9.79 -4.07
N SER A 49 -8.80 8.62 -4.34
CA SER A 49 -7.33 8.47 -4.54
C SER A 49 -6.82 9.28 -5.73
N SER A 50 -7.44 9.15 -6.91
CA SER A 50 -7.08 9.91 -8.11
C SER A 50 -7.11 11.43 -7.86
N ARG A 51 -8.21 11.94 -7.28
CA ARG A 51 -8.35 13.37 -6.93
C ARG A 51 -7.22 13.83 -6.01
N LEU A 52 -6.89 13.05 -4.98
CA LEU A 52 -5.86 13.39 -4.02
C LEU A 52 -4.46 13.39 -4.66
N ILE A 53 -4.13 12.39 -5.46
CA ILE A 53 -2.84 12.29 -6.16
C ILE A 53 -2.66 13.46 -7.12
N HIS A 54 -3.66 13.78 -7.94
CA HIS A 54 -3.60 14.94 -8.82
C HIS A 54 -3.46 16.25 -8.06
N HIS A 55 -4.18 16.42 -6.95
CA HIS A 55 -4.07 17.62 -6.11
C HIS A 55 -2.66 17.78 -5.52
N LEU A 56 -2.09 16.72 -4.97
CA LEU A 56 -0.74 16.74 -4.40
C LEU A 56 0.32 17.04 -5.47
N HIS A 57 0.22 16.37 -6.63
CA HIS A 57 1.11 16.58 -7.75
C HIS A 57 1.04 18.04 -8.28
N ALA A 58 -0.17 18.58 -8.47
CA ALA A 58 -0.37 19.96 -8.91
C ALA A 58 0.17 21.01 -7.92
N ASN A 59 0.29 20.67 -6.64
CA ASN A 59 0.89 21.52 -5.60
C ASN A 59 2.39 21.25 -5.38
N GLY A 60 3.03 20.47 -6.25
CA GLY A 60 4.46 20.16 -6.16
C GLY A 60 4.84 19.34 -4.93
N ILE A 61 3.89 18.61 -4.34
CA ILE A 61 4.14 17.71 -3.21
C ILE A 61 4.64 16.37 -3.77
N PRO A 62 5.88 15.94 -3.49
CA PRO A 62 6.39 14.66 -3.97
C PRO A 62 5.61 13.49 -3.37
N ILE A 63 5.22 12.54 -4.23
CA ILE A 63 4.45 11.35 -3.89
C ILE A 63 5.24 10.11 -4.29
N CYS A 64 5.21 9.06 -3.47
CA CYS A 64 5.76 7.75 -3.84
C CYS A 64 4.82 6.62 -3.40
N VAL A 65 5.09 5.42 -3.93
CA VAL A 65 4.41 4.19 -3.52
C VAL A 65 5.40 3.28 -2.80
N ALA A 66 4.99 2.72 -1.66
CA ALA A 66 5.74 1.73 -0.90
C ALA A 66 4.86 0.50 -0.65
N THR A 67 4.92 -0.53 -1.49
CA THR A 67 3.98 -1.67 -1.43
C THR A 67 4.67 -2.99 -1.14
N GLY A 68 4.08 -3.81 -0.27
CA GLY A 68 4.56 -5.19 -0.04
C GLY A 68 4.30 -6.12 -1.22
N THR A 69 3.61 -5.66 -2.26
CA THR A 69 3.34 -6.43 -3.49
C THR A 69 4.62 -6.55 -4.32
N HIS A 70 4.92 -7.74 -4.83
CA HIS A 70 6.06 -7.96 -5.73
C HIS A 70 5.78 -7.42 -7.14
N THR A 71 6.82 -7.14 -7.91
CA THR A 71 6.78 -6.61 -9.29
C THR A 71 5.68 -7.21 -10.15
N ARG A 72 5.63 -8.53 -10.29
CA ARG A 72 4.66 -9.20 -11.16
C ARG A 72 3.20 -8.86 -10.83
N HIS A 73 2.85 -8.86 -9.54
CA HIS A 73 1.49 -8.54 -9.10
C HIS A 73 1.21 -7.05 -9.13
N PHE A 74 2.22 -6.22 -8.85
CA PHE A 74 2.10 -4.78 -8.94
C PHE A 74 1.76 -4.33 -10.37
N ASP A 75 2.48 -4.86 -11.35
CA ASP A 75 2.28 -4.51 -12.76
C ASP A 75 0.87 -4.91 -13.22
N LEU A 76 0.38 -6.09 -12.82
CA LEU A 76 -0.99 -6.53 -13.10
C LEU A 76 -2.05 -5.61 -12.47
N LYS A 77 -1.87 -5.21 -11.21
CA LYS A 77 -2.79 -4.32 -10.49
C LYS A 77 -2.85 -2.91 -11.07
N THR A 78 -1.74 -2.44 -11.64
CA THR A 78 -1.57 -1.03 -12.02
C THR A 78 -1.66 -0.77 -13.51
N GLN A 79 -1.72 -1.81 -14.35
CA GLN A 79 -1.71 -1.67 -15.83
C GLN A 79 -2.77 -0.74 -16.41
N ARG A 80 -3.96 -0.64 -15.78
CA ARG A 80 -5.05 0.25 -16.23
C ARG A 80 -4.92 1.69 -15.71
N HIS A 81 -3.96 1.94 -14.83
CA HIS A 81 -3.82 3.19 -14.06
C HIS A 81 -2.47 3.86 -14.32
N GLY A 82 -1.81 3.54 -15.43
CA GLY A 82 -0.44 3.99 -15.73
C GLY A 82 -0.26 5.50 -15.67
N GLU A 83 -1.23 6.28 -16.14
CA GLU A 83 -1.19 7.75 -16.07
C GLU A 83 -1.09 8.24 -14.62
N LEU A 84 -1.84 7.63 -13.69
CA LEU A 84 -1.83 8.03 -12.28
C LEU A 84 -0.51 7.65 -11.61
N PHE A 85 0.01 6.45 -11.91
CA PHE A 85 1.29 5.99 -11.39
C PHE A 85 2.49 6.76 -11.97
N SER A 86 2.35 7.36 -13.15
CA SER A 86 3.37 8.24 -13.73
C SER A 86 3.58 9.54 -12.93
N LEU A 87 2.61 9.92 -12.08
CA LEU A 87 2.73 11.09 -11.19
C LEU A 87 3.54 10.81 -9.92
N MET A 88 3.86 9.53 -9.65
CA MET A 88 4.69 9.13 -8.53
C MET A 88 6.14 9.43 -8.87
N HIS A 89 6.88 10.02 -7.93
CA HIS A 89 8.32 10.20 -8.08
C HIS A 89 9.04 8.86 -8.25
N HIS A 90 8.65 7.85 -7.49
CA HIS A 90 9.18 6.49 -7.58
C HIS A 90 8.24 5.49 -6.89
N ILE A 91 8.53 4.20 -7.10
CA ILE A 91 7.79 3.07 -6.55
C ILE A 91 8.79 2.12 -5.89
N VAL A 92 8.53 1.72 -4.65
CA VAL A 92 9.25 0.66 -3.92
C VAL A 92 8.30 -0.52 -3.75
N ARG A 93 8.76 -1.70 -4.16
CA ARG A 93 7.97 -2.95 -4.22
C ARG A 93 8.48 -3.94 -3.17
N GLY A 94 7.72 -5.01 -2.91
CA GLY A 94 8.06 -5.97 -1.85
C GLY A 94 9.31 -6.81 -2.14
N ASP A 95 9.64 -6.95 -3.42
CA ASP A 95 10.83 -7.63 -3.95
C ASP A 95 12.00 -6.68 -4.19
N ASP A 96 11.93 -5.46 -3.67
CA ASP A 96 13.00 -4.48 -3.79
C ASP A 96 14.24 -4.91 -2.98
N PRO A 97 15.48 -4.80 -3.53
CA PRO A 97 16.69 -5.22 -2.84
C PRO A 97 16.94 -4.53 -1.50
N GLU A 98 16.42 -3.32 -1.28
CA GLU A 98 16.55 -2.60 -0.01
C GLU A 98 15.54 -3.10 1.05
N VAL A 99 14.52 -3.86 0.66
CA VAL A 99 13.50 -4.44 1.54
C VAL A 99 13.94 -5.83 1.98
N LYS A 100 14.64 -5.91 3.11
CA LYS A 100 15.13 -7.21 3.64
C LYS A 100 14.04 -7.96 4.39
N GLN A 101 13.16 -7.22 5.06
CA GLN A 101 12.03 -7.76 5.79
C GLN A 101 10.74 -7.03 5.40
N GLY A 102 9.68 -7.80 5.18
CA GLY A 102 8.35 -7.24 4.92
C GLY A 102 7.75 -6.54 6.15
N LYS A 103 6.64 -5.83 5.94
CA LYS A 103 5.85 -5.22 7.02
C LYS A 103 5.51 -6.28 8.09
N PRO A 104 5.69 -6.01 9.39
CA PRO A 104 5.82 -4.70 10.03
C PRO A 104 7.25 -4.12 10.15
N SER A 105 8.24 -4.70 9.46
CA SER A 105 9.57 -4.07 9.39
C SER A 105 9.49 -2.71 8.70
N PRO A 106 10.28 -1.71 9.11
CA PRO A 106 10.26 -0.38 8.51
C PRO A 106 10.95 -0.29 7.14
N ASP A 107 11.64 -1.34 6.71
CA ASP A 107 12.54 -1.36 5.54
C ASP A 107 11.95 -0.69 4.30
N ILE A 108 10.72 -1.02 3.95
CA ILE A 108 10.08 -0.49 2.73
C ILE A 108 9.80 1.00 2.78
N PHE A 109 9.47 1.53 3.97
CA PHE A 109 9.25 2.95 4.15
C PHE A 109 10.57 3.72 4.22
N LEU A 110 11.61 3.13 4.82
CA LEU A 110 12.95 3.71 4.82
C LEU A 110 13.54 3.76 3.41
N ALA A 111 13.42 2.67 2.63
CA ALA A 111 13.83 2.61 1.23
C ALA A 111 13.12 3.71 0.40
N ALA A 112 11.81 3.88 0.57
CA ALA A 112 11.07 4.94 -0.10
C ALA A 112 11.54 6.36 0.31
N ALA A 113 11.76 6.59 1.60
CA ALA A 113 12.23 7.89 2.10
C ALA A 113 13.62 8.27 1.56
N ASN A 114 14.50 7.28 1.37
CA ASN A 114 15.88 7.48 0.91
C ASN A 114 16.00 7.73 -0.60
N ARG A 115 14.98 7.38 -1.39
CA ARG A 115 15.00 7.51 -2.87
C ARG A 115 14.59 8.86 -3.42
N PHE A 116 14.10 9.74 -2.57
CA PHE A 116 13.78 11.09 -3.02
C PHE A 116 15.05 11.87 -3.37
N GLU A 117 14.97 12.68 -4.41
CA GLU A 117 16.04 13.62 -4.78
C GLU A 117 16.30 14.64 -3.65
N GLY A 118 17.56 15.04 -3.48
CA GLY A 118 18.00 15.96 -2.43
C GLY A 118 18.40 15.30 -1.10
N GLY A 119 18.38 13.97 -1.03
CA GLY A 119 18.82 13.18 0.13
C GLY A 119 17.66 12.65 1.00
N PRO A 120 17.98 11.89 2.06
CA PRO A 120 16.99 11.28 2.93
C PRO A 120 16.02 12.31 3.51
N VAL A 121 14.73 11.98 3.43
CA VAL A 121 13.68 12.84 3.96
C VAL A 121 13.48 12.53 5.43
N ASP A 122 13.47 13.58 6.26
CA ASP A 122 13.12 13.46 7.68
C ASP A 122 11.79 12.70 7.84
N PRO A 123 11.79 11.51 8.50
CA PRO A 123 10.58 10.72 8.68
C PRO A 123 9.42 11.47 9.33
N GLN A 124 9.69 12.47 10.18
CA GLN A 124 8.64 13.28 10.81
C GLN A 124 7.88 14.16 9.81
N ARG A 125 8.44 14.37 8.62
CA ARG A 125 7.86 15.17 7.53
C ARG A 125 7.19 14.32 6.45
N ILE A 126 7.11 13.01 6.66
CA ILE A 126 6.44 12.06 5.77
C ILE A 126 5.05 11.74 6.33
N LEU A 127 4.06 11.83 5.44
CA LEU A 127 2.69 11.38 5.69
C LEU A 127 2.48 10.04 4.99
N VAL A 128 2.16 8.99 5.75
CA VAL A 128 1.85 7.66 5.24
C VAL A 128 0.34 7.44 5.25
N PHE A 129 -0.19 6.92 4.15
CA PHE A 129 -1.55 6.43 4.01
C PHE A 129 -1.50 4.89 4.00
N GLU A 130 -2.24 4.25 4.91
CA GLU A 130 -2.19 2.79 5.09
C GLU A 130 -3.56 2.23 5.48
N ASP A 131 -3.83 1.00 5.10
CA ASP A 131 -5.09 0.28 5.35
C ASP A 131 -4.88 -1.01 6.15
N ALA A 132 -3.62 -1.43 6.35
CA ALA A 132 -3.28 -2.63 7.11
C ALA A 132 -2.58 -2.29 8.43
N PRO A 133 -2.94 -2.95 9.56
CA PRO A 133 -2.24 -2.78 10.83
C PRO A 133 -0.71 -2.98 10.77
N SER A 134 -0.23 -3.88 9.91
CA SER A 134 1.22 -4.10 9.73
C SER A 134 1.91 -2.96 9.01
N GLY A 135 1.24 -2.32 8.05
CA GLY A 135 1.75 -1.14 7.37
C GLY A 135 1.76 0.06 8.29
N VAL A 136 0.71 0.23 9.11
CA VAL A 136 0.69 1.23 10.18
C VAL A 136 1.87 1.05 11.13
N LEU A 137 2.13 -0.19 11.56
CA LEU A 137 3.23 -0.50 12.46
C LEU A 137 4.59 -0.27 11.80
N ALA A 138 4.77 -0.68 10.53
CA ALA A 138 6.00 -0.43 9.78
C ALA A 138 6.28 1.07 9.61
N ALA A 139 5.26 1.89 9.33
CA ALA A 139 5.41 3.34 9.23
C ALA A 139 5.81 3.97 10.57
N LYS A 140 5.18 3.53 11.67
CA LYS A 140 5.57 3.94 13.04
C LYS A 140 7.00 3.54 13.37
N ASN A 141 7.40 2.30 13.03
CA ASN A 141 8.76 1.80 13.23
C ASN A 141 9.79 2.58 12.40
N ALA A 142 9.38 3.14 11.26
CA ALA A 142 10.22 4.01 10.43
C ALA A 142 10.31 5.46 10.96
N GLY A 143 9.67 5.77 12.10
CA GLY A 143 9.63 7.13 12.66
C GLY A 143 8.67 8.07 11.94
N MET A 144 7.80 7.55 11.06
CA MET A 144 6.88 8.37 10.28
C MET A 144 5.67 8.76 11.12
N SER A 145 5.58 10.06 11.42
CA SER A 145 4.75 10.58 12.52
C SER A 145 3.26 10.70 12.18
N LYS A 146 2.88 10.59 10.91
CA LYS A 146 1.49 10.75 10.47
C LYS A 146 1.10 9.53 9.64
N VAL A 147 0.32 8.64 10.25
CA VAL A 147 -0.27 7.49 9.57
C VAL A 147 -1.77 7.65 9.56
N GLN A 148 -2.36 7.81 8.39
CA GLN A 148 -3.82 7.80 8.24
C GLN A 148 -4.27 6.38 7.93
N PHE A 149 -5.00 5.77 8.87
CA PHE A 149 -5.67 4.49 8.65
C PHE A 149 -7.00 4.74 7.91
N PHE A 150 -7.24 4.03 6.81
CA PHE A 150 -8.54 3.98 6.17
C PHE A 150 -9.19 2.62 6.42
N HIS A 151 -10.33 2.62 7.13
CA HIS A 151 -11.24 1.49 7.16
C HIS A 151 -12.45 1.87 6.30
N MET A 152 -12.69 1.14 5.22
CA MET A 152 -13.94 1.28 4.46
C MET A 152 -14.99 0.38 5.07
N VAL A 153 -16.02 0.97 5.70
CA VAL A 153 -17.30 0.29 5.90
C VAL A 153 -18.19 0.73 4.75
N SER A 154 -18.54 -0.20 3.86
CA SER A 154 -19.62 0.02 2.90
C SER A 154 -20.94 -0.10 3.65
N GLU A 155 -21.45 1.00 4.21
CA GLU A 155 -22.81 1.01 4.77
C GLU A 155 -23.84 1.34 3.68
N PRO A 156 -24.83 0.47 3.42
CA PRO A 156 -25.92 0.78 2.50
C PRO A 156 -26.84 1.83 3.13
N GLY A 157 -26.86 3.05 2.58
CA GLY A 157 -27.88 4.06 2.91
C GLY A 157 -27.39 5.48 3.19
N LEU A 158 -26.08 5.75 3.22
CA LEU A 158 -25.59 7.13 3.30
C LEU A 158 -25.41 7.73 1.90
N PRO A 159 -25.86 8.97 1.65
CA PRO A 159 -25.63 9.65 0.37
C PRO A 159 -24.12 9.74 0.10
N ASN A 160 -23.74 9.68 -1.19
CA ASN A 160 -22.38 9.67 -1.75
C ASN A 160 -21.49 10.89 -1.39
N SER A 161 -21.72 11.58 -0.27
CA SER A 161 -20.87 12.64 0.25
C SER A 161 -19.87 12.07 1.25
N CYS A 162 -18.73 11.59 0.75
CA CYS A 162 -17.57 11.32 1.59
C CYS A 162 -16.90 12.66 1.94
N PHE A 163 -17.18 13.18 3.14
CA PHE A 163 -16.48 14.33 3.71
C PHE A 163 -15.14 13.88 4.29
N ILE A 164 -14.07 13.95 3.48
CA ILE A 164 -12.72 14.06 4.04
C ILE A 164 -12.51 15.52 4.41
N ARG A 165 -12.75 15.88 5.68
CA ARG A 165 -12.43 17.22 6.19
C ARG A 165 -10.92 17.34 6.33
N PHE A 166 -10.26 17.95 5.35
CA PHE A 166 -8.92 18.47 5.53
C PHE A 166 -8.98 19.63 6.53
N GLY A 167 -8.57 19.38 7.77
CA GLY A 167 -8.15 20.45 8.67
C GLY A 167 -6.85 21.04 8.12
N VAL A 168 -6.95 22.00 7.19
CA VAL A 168 -5.80 22.79 6.76
C VAL A 168 -5.52 23.81 7.85
N SER A 169 -4.63 23.46 8.76
CA SER A 169 -3.91 24.41 9.59
C SER A 169 -2.42 24.05 9.51
N GLY A 170 -1.67 24.79 8.69
CA GLY A 170 -0.22 24.89 8.81
C GLY A 170 0.68 23.95 7.99
N TYR A 171 0.24 23.33 6.90
CA TYR A 171 1.17 22.62 6.01
C TYR A 171 1.86 23.58 5.05
N GLY A 172 2.96 24.18 5.50
CA GLY A 172 3.94 24.81 4.61
C GLY A 172 4.55 23.78 3.65
N SER A 173 5.06 24.28 2.53
CA SER A 173 5.72 23.69 1.33
C SER A 173 6.68 22.48 1.47
N ARG A 174 6.44 21.54 2.39
CA ARG A 174 7.50 20.69 2.94
C ARG A 174 7.10 19.26 3.34
N CYS A 175 5.86 18.82 3.15
CA CYS A 175 5.45 17.43 3.41
C CYS A 175 5.56 16.57 2.14
N LYS A 176 6.02 15.32 2.29
CA LYS A 176 6.01 14.29 1.24
C LYS A 176 5.00 13.20 1.62
N VAL A 177 4.30 12.65 0.64
CA VAL A 177 3.17 11.72 0.84
C VAL A 177 3.49 10.32 0.32
N GLY A 178 3.13 9.26 1.06
CA GLY A 178 3.39 7.87 0.68
C GLY A 178 2.21 6.89 0.87
N GLN A 179 1.99 6.10 -0.20
CA GLN A 179 1.20 4.86 -0.38
C GLN A 179 -0.34 4.95 -0.58
N PHE A 180 -0.83 4.54 -1.76
CA PHE A 180 -2.26 4.61 -2.15
C PHE A 180 -2.87 3.28 -2.65
N ILE A 181 -2.19 2.15 -2.47
CA ILE A 181 -2.68 0.88 -3.00
C ILE A 181 -2.30 -0.31 -2.11
N SER A 182 -3.32 -1.13 -1.81
CA SER A 182 -3.21 -2.48 -1.26
C SER A 182 -3.21 -3.58 -2.33
#